data_AF-A0A9P0AXN2-F1
#
_entry.id   AF-A0A9P0AXN2-F1
#
_cell.length_a   1.000
_cell.length_b   1.000
_cell.length_c   1.000
_cell.angle_alpha   90.00
_cell.angle_beta   90.00
_cell.angle_gamma   90.00
#
_symmetry.space_group_name_H-M   'P 1'
#
loop_
_entity.id
_entity.type
_entity.pdbx_description
1 polymer ?
#
loop_
_entity_poly.entity_id
_entity_poly.type
_entity_poly.pdbx_seq_one_letter_code
_entity_poly.pdbx_strand_id
1 'polypeptide(L)'
;MLHSPQDYPGDGAIFKMVAKGRQTDLQILGTQLKCSPGVWSLPVEQRQCVSPEEVEPLFFHEKYADTNCLTECDAKYFIEACNCVPFYFYFSGINVCNMKQINCLNNATKEKNLEESRSKCYCPSECEDYDYKILSTSTEIQLTDSIENPLM
;
A
#
# COMPACT_ATOMS: atom_id res chain seq x y z
N MET A 1 -7.40 -7.86 -1.41
CA MET A 1 -6.62 -6.71 -0.92
C MET A 1 -7.43 -5.46 -1.22
N LEU A 2 -7.48 -4.51 -0.29
CA LEU A 2 -8.17 -3.23 -0.42
C LEU A 2 -7.19 -2.12 -0.01
N HIS A 3 -7.14 -1.04 -0.77
CA HIS A 3 -6.33 0.15 -0.48
C HIS A 3 -7.01 1.38 -1.12
N SER A 4 -6.60 2.58 -0.73
CA SER A 4 -7.04 3.81 -1.42
C SER A 4 -6.55 3.80 -2.87
N PRO A 5 -7.31 4.34 -3.84
CA PRO A 5 -6.86 4.46 -5.22
C PRO A 5 -5.57 5.27 -5.42
N GLN A 6 -5.21 6.12 -4.46
CA GLN A 6 -3.96 6.90 -4.49
C GLN A 6 -2.78 6.15 -3.86
N ASP A 7 -3.04 5.14 -3.04
CA ASP A 7 -2.01 4.40 -2.34
C ASP A 7 -1.47 3.25 -3.19
N TYR A 8 -0.18 3.00 -3.06
CA TYR A 8 0.46 1.80 -3.52
C TYR A 8 -0.15 0.58 -2.81
N PRO A 9 -0.47 -0.51 -3.53
CA PRO A 9 -1.00 -1.75 -2.95
C PRO A 9 0.06 -2.54 -2.16
N GLY A 10 0.65 -1.92 -1.13
CA GLY A 10 1.71 -2.45 -0.29
C GLY A 10 1.34 -2.43 1.19
N ASP A 11 2.21 -1.86 2.02
CA ASP A 11 2.11 -1.91 3.49
C ASP A 11 0.84 -1.24 4.04
N GLY A 12 0.27 -0.25 3.34
CA GLY A 12 -0.99 0.41 3.69
C GLY A 12 -2.25 -0.39 3.34
N ALA A 13 -2.12 -1.50 2.63
CA ALA A 13 -3.26 -2.25 2.13
C ALA A 13 -3.86 -3.23 3.15
N ILE A 14 -5.18 -3.35 3.16
CA ILE A 14 -5.93 -4.31 3.98
C ILE A 14 -6.04 -5.63 3.22
N PHE A 15 -5.58 -6.71 3.86
CA PHE A 15 -5.67 -8.06 3.33
C PHE A 15 -6.82 -8.84 3.97
N LYS A 16 -7.69 -9.42 3.13
CA LYS A 16 -8.71 -10.40 3.54
C LYS A 16 -8.53 -11.66 2.72
N MET A 17 -8.35 -12.77 3.42
CA MET A 17 -8.25 -14.09 2.80
C MET A 17 -9.66 -14.62 2.53
N VAL A 18 -9.88 -15.12 1.33
CA VAL A 18 -11.14 -15.78 0.94
C VAL A 18 -10.88 -17.27 0.86
N ALA A 19 -11.68 -18.06 1.56
CA ALA A 19 -11.55 -19.51 1.57
C ALA A 19 -12.08 -20.12 0.27
N LYS A 20 -11.41 -21.17 -0.21
CA LYS A 20 -11.85 -21.95 -1.37
C LYS A 20 -13.22 -22.60 -1.09
N GLY A 21 -14.07 -22.69 -2.12
CA GLY A 21 -15.37 -23.35 -2.04
C GLY A 21 -16.42 -22.56 -1.24
N ARG A 22 -16.13 -21.30 -0.91
CA ARG A 22 -17.03 -20.42 -0.17
C ARG A 22 -17.32 -19.15 -0.96
N GLN A 23 -18.58 -18.72 -0.92
CA GLN A 23 -18.94 -17.37 -1.31
C GLN A 23 -18.68 -16.48 -0.10
N THR A 24 -17.84 -15.48 -0.26
CA THR A 24 -17.53 -14.50 0.79
C THR A 24 -18.03 -13.14 0.35
N ASP A 25 -19.02 -12.61 1.06
CA ASP A 25 -19.53 -11.26 0.84
C ASP A 25 -18.73 -10.30 1.72
N LEU A 26 -18.06 -9.35 1.07
CA LEU A 26 -17.25 -8.30 1.70
C LEU A 26 -18.02 -6.98 1.65
N GLN A 27 -18.41 -6.47 2.81
CA GLN A 27 -18.93 -5.11 2.96
C GLN A 27 -17.78 -4.18 3.31
N ILE A 28 -17.57 -3.16 2.47
CA ILE A 28 -16.52 -2.16 2.65
C ILE A 28 -17.17 -0.87 3.18
N LEU A 29 -16.70 -0.40 4.33
CA LEU A 29 -17.09 0.87 4.92
C LEU A 29 -15.92 1.84 4.84
N GLY A 30 -16.04 2.89 4.03
CA GLY A 30 -15.07 3.97 3.95
C GLY A 30 -15.44 5.13 4.86
N THR A 31 -14.47 5.63 5.62
CA THR A 31 -14.59 6.83 6.45
C THR A 31 -13.55 7.83 6.02
N GLN A 32 -13.93 9.09 5.80
CA GLN A 32 -12.99 10.14 5.44
C GLN A 32 -12.69 11.02 6.64
N LEU A 33 -11.42 11.16 6.98
CA LEU A 33 -10.93 12.20 7.87
C LEU A 33 -10.81 13.50 7.07
N LYS A 34 -11.44 14.56 7.57
CA LYS A 34 -11.31 15.91 7.00
C LYS A 34 -10.87 16.90 8.05
N CYS A 35 -10.02 17.82 7.66
CA CYS A 35 -9.59 18.89 8.54
C CYS A 35 -10.57 20.06 8.51
N SER A 36 -10.81 20.66 9.66
CA SER A 36 -11.59 21.90 9.73
C SER A 36 -10.78 23.07 9.17
N PRO A 37 -11.43 24.17 8.74
CA PRO A 37 -10.71 25.36 8.28
C PRO A 37 -9.73 25.93 9.32
N GLY A 38 -10.03 25.75 10.61
CA GLY A 38 -9.13 26.15 11.69
C GLY A 38 -7.81 25.38 11.67
N VAL A 39 -7.84 24.07 11.40
CA VAL A 39 -6.62 23.25 11.26
C VAL A 39 -5.84 23.69 10.03
N TRP A 40 -6.50 23.94 8.90
CA TRP A 40 -5.85 24.42 7.68
C TRP A 40 -5.22 25.81 7.82
N SER A 41 -5.67 26.63 8.77
CA SER A 41 -5.06 27.93 9.05
C SER A 41 -3.77 27.85 9.88
N LEU A 42 -3.48 26.68 10.48
CA LEU A 42 -2.25 26.45 11.24
C LEU A 42 -1.09 26.16 10.28
N PRO A 43 0.12 26.69 10.55
CA PRO A 43 1.31 26.29 9.82
C PRO A 43 1.60 24.79 10.01
N VAL A 44 2.30 24.18 9.04
CA VAL A 44 2.61 22.73 9.01
C VAL A 44 3.22 22.28 10.35
N GLU A 45 4.11 23.08 10.93
CA GLU A 45 4.80 22.77 12.19
C GLU A 45 3.87 22.75 13.40
N GLN A 46 2.67 23.32 13.31
CA GLN A 46 1.69 23.28 14.40
C GLN A 46 0.68 22.15 14.21
N ARG A 47 0.22 21.91 12.98
CA ARG A 47 -0.74 20.83 12.70
C ARG A 47 -0.10 19.45 12.50
N GLN A 48 1.21 19.40 12.28
CA GLN A 48 2.01 18.16 12.21
C GLN A 48 1.52 17.17 11.13
N CYS A 49 0.88 17.67 10.09
CA CYS A 49 0.43 16.93 8.93
C CYS A 49 0.46 17.84 7.69
N VAL A 50 0.41 17.27 6.50
CA VAL A 50 0.55 18.00 5.22
C VAL A 50 -0.65 17.75 4.29
N SER A 51 -0.86 18.68 3.36
CA SER A 51 -1.58 18.39 2.11
C SER A 51 -0.59 17.90 1.05
N PRO A 52 -1.06 17.17 0.01
CA PRO A 52 -0.18 16.68 -1.05
C PRO A 52 0.61 17.77 -1.79
N GLU A 53 0.13 19.02 -1.78
CA GLU A 53 0.76 20.16 -2.44
C GLU A 53 1.87 20.83 -1.61
N GLU A 54 2.00 20.49 -0.32
CA GLU A 54 2.98 21.10 0.61
C GLU A 54 4.29 20.31 0.74
N VAL A 55 4.39 19.20 0.02
CA VAL A 55 5.54 18.30 0.03
C VAL A 55 6.09 18.13 -1.38
N GLU A 56 7.37 17.79 -1.44
CA GLU A 56 8.02 17.50 -2.71
C GLU A 56 7.35 16.29 -3.40
N PRO A 57 7.25 16.31 -4.74
CA PRO A 57 6.73 15.18 -5.50
C PRO A 57 7.49 13.89 -5.19
N LEU A 58 6.74 12.80 -5.13
CA LEU A 58 7.29 11.46 -5.04
C LEU A 58 7.92 11.04 -6.38
N PHE A 59 8.86 10.11 -6.35
CA PHE A 59 9.65 9.68 -7.52
C PHE A 59 8.88 8.72 -8.42
N PHE A 60 7.99 7.91 -7.85
CA PHE A 60 7.25 6.84 -8.51
C PHE A 60 5.73 7.05 -8.47
N HIS A 61 5.21 7.88 -7.56
CA HIS A 61 3.79 8.19 -7.43
C HIS A 61 3.50 9.65 -7.76
N GLU A 62 2.40 9.91 -8.48
CA GLU A 62 2.04 11.28 -8.90
C GLU A 62 1.53 12.15 -7.74
N LYS A 63 0.84 11.53 -6.78
CA LYS A 63 0.32 12.20 -5.59
C LYS A 63 1.02 11.70 -4.34
N TYR A 64 1.27 12.63 -3.44
CA TYR A 64 1.74 12.28 -2.12
C TYR A 64 0.66 11.49 -1.39
N ALA A 65 1.07 10.35 -0.85
CA ALA A 65 0.44 9.70 0.28
C ALA A 65 1.55 9.29 1.24
N ASP A 66 1.30 9.32 2.55
CA ASP A 66 2.34 9.00 3.52
C ASP A 66 2.83 7.53 3.37
N THR A 67 1.92 6.61 3.08
CA THR A 67 2.20 5.20 2.74
C THR A 67 3.00 5.05 1.44
N ASN A 68 2.74 5.88 0.44
CA ASN A 68 3.53 5.92 -0.80
C ASN A 68 4.95 6.39 -0.51
N CYS A 69 5.11 7.47 0.26
CA CYS A 69 6.42 7.99 0.65
C CYS A 69 7.27 6.92 1.34
N LEU A 70 6.68 6.18 2.29
CA LEU A 70 7.36 5.07 2.97
C LEU A 70 7.73 3.94 2.01
N THR A 71 6.84 3.59 1.08
CA THR A 71 7.09 2.57 0.06
C THR A 71 8.26 2.97 -0.84
N GLU A 72 8.31 4.23 -1.28
CA GLU A 72 9.44 4.73 -2.08
C GLU A 72 10.73 4.81 -1.28
N CYS A 73 10.65 5.15 0.00
CA CYS A 73 11.84 5.16 0.85
C CYS A 73 12.41 3.75 1.01
N ASP A 74 11.54 2.75 1.19
CA ASP A 74 11.92 1.34 1.21
C ASP A 74 12.53 0.90 -0.13
N ALA A 75 12.01 1.40 -1.26
CA ALA A 75 12.57 1.14 -2.58
C ALA A 75 13.95 1.78 -2.76
N LYS A 76 14.12 3.05 -2.36
CA LYS A 76 15.40 3.78 -2.41
C LYS A 76 16.49 3.07 -1.63
N TYR A 77 16.17 2.52 -0.46
CA TYR A 77 17.11 1.70 0.30
C TYR A 77 17.69 0.55 -0.54
N PHE A 78 16.85 -0.19 -1.27
CA PHE A 78 17.32 -1.26 -2.14
C PHE A 78 18.07 -0.76 -3.39
N ILE A 79 17.66 0.39 -3.95
CA ILE A 79 18.38 1.02 -5.06
C ILE A 79 19.80 1.41 -4.62
N GLU A 80 19.95 2.02 -3.44
CA GLU A 80 21.25 2.45 -2.92
C GLU A 80 22.14 1.25 -2.58
N ALA A 81 21.57 0.19 -1.98
CA ALA A 81 22.33 -0.99 -1.58
C ALA A 81 22.69 -1.91 -2.77
N CYS A 82 21.76 -2.09 -3.71
CA CYS A 82 21.82 -3.15 -4.72
C CYS A 82 21.66 -2.68 -6.18
N ASN A 83 21.41 -1.38 -6.40
CA ASN A 83 21.20 -0.77 -7.73
C ASN A 83 20.00 -1.36 -8.51
N CYS A 84 19.05 -1.92 -7.79
CA CYS A 84 17.79 -2.48 -8.29
C CYS A 84 16.80 -2.65 -7.14
N VAL A 85 15.53 -2.86 -7.45
CA VAL A 85 14.48 -3.17 -6.46
C VAL A 85 14.05 -4.64 -6.50
N PRO A 86 13.57 -5.21 -5.38
CA PRO A 86 12.87 -6.49 -5.38
C PRO A 86 11.71 -6.54 -6.39
N PHE A 87 11.41 -7.74 -6.89
CA PHE A 87 10.41 -7.95 -7.96
C PHE A 87 8.98 -7.53 -7.60
N TYR A 88 8.66 -7.39 -6.31
CA TYR A 88 7.34 -7.00 -5.83
C TYR A 88 7.13 -5.49 -5.78
N PHE A 89 8.16 -4.68 -6.09
CA PHE A 89 8.00 -3.26 -6.34
C PHE A 89 7.61 -3.03 -7.80
N TYR A 90 6.40 -2.53 -8.02
CA TYR A 90 5.84 -2.28 -9.34
C TYR A 90 5.88 -0.78 -9.65
N PHE A 91 7.06 -0.26 -9.97
CA PHE A 91 7.23 1.13 -10.43
C PHE A 91 7.60 1.18 -11.91
N SER A 92 7.13 2.22 -12.59
CA SER A 92 7.51 2.46 -13.98
C SER A 92 8.95 2.96 -14.06
N GLY A 93 9.74 2.40 -14.99
CA GLY A 93 11.10 2.90 -15.28
C GLY A 93 12.19 2.49 -14.28
N ILE A 94 11.91 1.61 -13.30
CA ILE A 94 12.90 1.12 -12.35
C ILE A 94 13.51 -0.22 -12.76
N ASN A 95 14.79 -0.42 -12.42
CA ASN A 95 15.45 -1.70 -12.63
C ASN A 95 15.05 -2.71 -11.55
N VAL A 96 14.41 -3.81 -11.95
CA VAL A 96 14.07 -4.92 -11.06
C VAL A 96 15.25 -5.88 -10.96
N CYS A 97 15.59 -6.28 -9.73
CA CYS A 97 16.67 -7.22 -9.46
C CYS A 97 16.41 -8.57 -10.12
N ASN A 98 17.46 -9.18 -10.67
CA ASN A 98 17.42 -10.54 -11.18
C ASN A 98 18.20 -11.49 -10.26
N MET A 99 18.34 -12.75 -10.68
CA MET A 99 19.02 -13.80 -9.90
C MET A 99 20.45 -13.42 -9.46
N LYS A 100 21.15 -12.54 -10.21
CA LYS A 100 22.51 -12.10 -9.88
C LYS A 100 22.58 -11.26 -8.61
N GLN A 101 21.51 -10.53 -8.27
CA GLN A 101 21.46 -9.64 -7.11
C GLN A 101 20.80 -10.27 -5.87
N ILE A 102 20.39 -11.53 -5.91
CA ILE A 102 19.73 -12.20 -4.76
C ILE A 102 20.57 -12.13 -3.49
N ASN A 103 21.88 -12.33 -3.59
CA ASN A 103 22.77 -12.23 -2.42
C ASN A 103 22.79 -10.81 -1.84
N CYS A 104 22.77 -9.78 -2.70
CA CYS A 104 22.68 -8.40 -2.25
C CYS A 104 21.34 -8.14 -1.56
N LEU A 105 20.22 -8.53 -2.19
CA LEU A 105 18.90 -8.37 -1.60
C LEU A 105 18.78 -9.05 -0.24
N ASN A 106 19.31 -10.25 -0.08
CA ASN A 106 19.30 -10.98 1.19
C ASN A 106 20.12 -10.26 2.27
N ASN A 107 21.28 -9.70 1.93
CA ASN A 107 22.11 -8.96 2.87
C ASN A 107 21.44 -7.63 3.24
N ALA A 108 21.00 -6.85 2.25
CA ALA A 108 20.27 -5.61 2.47
C ALA A 108 19.03 -5.85 3.34
N THR A 109 18.25 -6.91 3.09
CA THR A 109 17.07 -7.23 3.92
C THR A 109 17.43 -7.56 5.36
N LYS A 110 18.57 -8.23 5.61
CA LYS A 110 19.04 -8.55 6.97
C LYS A 110 19.58 -7.33 7.71
N GLU A 111 20.25 -6.44 7.00
CA GLU A 111 20.83 -5.20 7.53
C GLU A 111 19.78 -4.10 7.70
N LYS A 112 18.66 -4.20 6.97
CA LYS A 112 17.55 -3.26 7.06
C LYS A 112 16.90 -3.32 8.43
N ASN A 113 17.32 -2.41 9.31
CA ASN A 113 16.55 -2.04 10.48
C ASN A 113 15.40 -1.14 10.04
N LEU A 114 14.17 -1.65 10.03
CA LEU A 114 13.00 -0.93 9.52
C LEU A 114 12.76 0.40 10.25
N GLU A 115 12.93 0.42 11.58
CA GLU A 115 12.76 1.64 12.39
C GLU A 115 13.84 2.68 12.05
N GLU A 116 15.09 2.24 11.94
CA GLU A 116 16.19 3.14 11.60
C GLU A 116 16.13 3.62 10.13
N SER A 117 15.71 2.75 9.21
CA SER A 117 15.54 3.09 7.80
C SER A 117 14.41 4.10 7.63
N ARG A 118 13.27 3.90 8.30
CA ARG A 118 12.11 4.79 8.20
C ARG A 118 12.31 6.13 8.90
N SER A 119 13.05 6.15 10.02
CA SER A 119 13.41 7.41 10.70
C SER A 119 14.34 8.32 9.90
N LYS A 120 15.05 7.78 8.89
CA LYS A 120 15.82 8.58 7.91
C LYS A 120 14.94 9.17 6.81
N CYS A 121 13.70 8.73 6.68
CA CYS A 121 12.74 9.21 5.69
C CYS A 121 11.91 10.36 6.27
N TYR A 122 11.83 11.48 5.55
CA TYR A 122 10.85 12.51 5.87
C TYR A 122 9.54 12.21 5.14
N CYS A 123 8.64 11.49 5.81
CA CYS A 123 7.31 11.15 5.31
C CYS A 123 6.24 11.67 6.30
N PRO A 124 5.93 12.99 6.29
CA PRO A 124 4.89 13.55 7.15
C PRO A 124 3.51 12.95 6.84
N SER A 125 2.69 12.71 7.87
CA SER A 125 1.33 12.20 7.66
C SER A 125 0.44 13.19 6.92
N GLU A 126 -0.53 12.66 6.18
CA GLU A 126 -1.55 13.47 5.52
C GLU A 126 -2.57 14.00 6.53
N CYS A 127 -3.04 15.23 6.32
CA CYS A 127 -4.08 15.81 7.20
C CYS A 127 -5.47 15.23 6.93
N GLU A 128 -5.73 14.82 5.70
CA GLU A 128 -6.98 14.18 5.29
C GLU A 128 -6.66 12.81 4.73
N ASP A 129 -7.44 11.81 5.13
CA ASP A 129 -7.16 10.41 4.82
C ASP A 129 -8.48 9.61 4.75
N TYR A 130 -8.42 8.41 4.16
CA TYR A 130 -9.52 7.47 4.03
C TYR A 130 -9.22 6.17 4.80
N ASP A 131 -9.97 5.92 5.86
CA ASP A 131 -9.96 4.64 6.57
C ASP A 131 -11.01 3.69 5.99
N TYR A 132 -10.60 2.45 5.72
CA TYR A 132 -11.51 1.41 5.22
C TYR A 132 -11.67 0.29 6.23
N LYS A 133 -12.91 -0.06 6.54
CA LYS A 133 -13.24 -1.24 7.36
C LYS A 133 -13.93 -2.29 6.51
N ILE A 134 -13.46 -3.53 6.60
CA ILE A 134 -14.04 -4.66 5.88
C ILE A 134 -14.77 -5.57 6.85
N LEU A 135 -16.08 -5.66 6.69
CA LEU A 135 -16.93 -6.67 7.31
C LEU A 135 -17.08 -7.82 6.32
N SER A 136 -16.91 -9.05 6.79
CA SER A 136 -16.90 -10.24 5.94
C SER A 136 -17.90 -11.24 6.47
N THR A 137 -18.70 -11.79 5.57
CA THR A 137 -19.54 -12.96 5.84
C THR A 137 -19.22 -14.02 4.79
N SER A 138 -19.31 -15.29 5.14
CA SER A 138 -18.90 -16.37 4.24
C SER A 138 -19.81 -17.56 4.38
N THR A 139 -20.24 -18.12 3.26
CA THR A 139 -21.09 -19.31 3.16
C THR A 139 -20.49 -20.32 2.19
N GLU A 140 -20.87 -21.60 2.30
CA GLU A 140 -20.46 -22.61 1.34
C GLU A 140 -21.10 -22.35 -0.02
N ILE A 141 -20.33 -22.48 -1.10
CA ILE A 141 -20.87 -22.40 -2.46
C ILE A 141 -21.70 -23.65 -2.68
N GLN A 142 -23.01 -23.50 -2.86
CA GLN A 142 -23.83 -24.57 -3.40
C GLN A 142 -23.68 -24.57 -4.91
N LEU A 143 -22.88 -25.51 -5.42
CA LEU A 143 -22.83 -25.80 -6.84
C LEU A 143 -24.20 -26.39 -7.21
N THR A 144 -25.03 -25.62 -7.91
CA THR A 144 -26.22 -26.19 -8.54
C THR A 144 -25.72 -27.01 -9.72
N ASP A 145 -25.82 -28.32 -9.63
CA ASP A 145 -25.60 -29.22 -10.75
C ASP A 145 -26.63 -28.91 -11.84
N SER A 146 -26.30 -28.00 -12.74
CA SER A 146 -26.96 -27.90 -14.05
C SER A 146 -26.42 -29.00 -14.95
N ILE A 147 -26.69 -30.25 -14.56
CA ILE A 147 -26.75 -31.38 -15.47
C ILE A 147 -28.22 -31.75 -15.58
N GLU A 148 -28.99 -30.96 -16.32
CA GLU A 148 -30.11 -31.54 -17.05
C GLU A 148 -29.51 -32.19 -18.30
N ASN A 149 -29.21 -33.48 -18.17
CA ASN A 149 -28.83 -34.34 -19.29
C ASN A 149 -30.02 -34.40 -20.28
N PRO A 150 -29.80 -34.28 -21.59
CA PRO A 150 -30.88 -34.25 -22.58
C PRO A 150 -31.50 -35.64 -22.68
N LEU A 151 -32.80 -35.74 -22.41
CA LEU A 151 -33.62 -36.88 -22.81
C LEU A 151 -34.38 -36.49 -24.09
N MET A 152 -33.82 -36.85 -25.24
CA MET A 152 -34.50 -37.47 -26.39
C MET A 152 -33.49 -37.86 -27.45
#